data_AF-A0A166FP87-F1
#
_entry.id   AF-A0A166FP87-F1
#
_cell.length_a   1.000
_cell.length_b   1.000
_cell.length_c   1.000
_cell.angle_alpha   90.00
_cell.angle_beta   90.00
_cell.angle_gamma   90.00
#
_symmetry.space_group_name_H-M   'P 1'
#
loop_
_entity.id
_entity.type
_entity.pdbx_description
1 polymer ?
#
loop_
_entity_poly.entity_id
_entity_poly.type
_entity_poly.pdbx_seq_one_letter_code
_entity_poly.pdbx_strand_id
1 'polypeptide(L)'
;MEALSAFFNCPPIYVDENDAARVFPELFDAGLFELLECIVSDGDLFEDCTEWTEYVLDILEYLSIVSSGTQHWNGTEWADNDPDDSEDDEVMWIPPDLNDFRHRLANLFALTFQDAWARRDLFVVGCRNDLYHVEDWVPSSGDIRSGIRRLLFLSPYLRTPPFMQNPNATQAFRKLCLLLWMSPDSDFDGADTLFAVVTSSFDVEPEKQQAAFANFVVEDMVAVYGALPILERICQALKRPEEGLGSGLHCTLFVGAAQVLTCNDFWPYLSQTKVFPALDYAIDYHLQKYPQKDTKLEFNMVFSTVKLAHILTRNAPFQSGAGFLIRETNIVSLLARFIVFSLNEAKVSEPKPFMDAIGEWIKIASALSLRSGKNEIRKKFKQSLRHEWYPTLKRLRTTACSEQARREQVLDVWTALGTAIGLEEGKAKAEYEREMKHAAQFCAWKDCRFHTVKPDTPTRACAGCDEVRYCGKPCQQRDWKEGGHKLRCRRIKAG
;
A
#
# COMPACT_ATOMS: atom_id res chain seq x y z
N MET A 1 22.95 32.49 -1.85
CA MET A 1 23.00 31.07 -1.43
C MET A 1 23.58 30.92 -0.05
N GLU A 2 24.81 31.36 0.26
CA GLU A 2 25.33 31.34 1.66
C GLU A 2 24.41 32.04 2.66
N ALA A 3 23.83 33.20 2.32
CA ALA A 3 22.84 33.87 3.17
C ALA A 3 21.50 33.12 3.30
N LEU A 4 21.10 32.36 2.27
CA LEU A 4 19.88 31.55 2.31
C LEU A 4 20.12 30.27 3.10
N SER A 5 21.24 29.58 2.86
CA SER A 5 21.68 28.43 3.65
C SER A 5 21.88 28.81 5.11
N ALA A 6 22.60 29.91 5.40
CA ALA A 6 22.77 30.39 6.77
C ALA A 6 21.43 30.76 7.42
N PHE A 7 20.41 31.13 6.65
CA PHE A 7 19.06 31.40 7.14
C PHE A 7 18.27 30.11 7.41
N PHE A 8 18.24 29.17 6.46
CA PHE A 8 17.53 27.89 6.59
C PHE A 8 18.20 26.89 7.54
N ASN A 9 19.53 26.96 7.68
CA ASN A 9 20.35 26.14 8.57
C ASN A 9 20.74 26.87 9.87
N CYS A 10 20.31 28.11 10.09
CA CYS A 10 20.56 28.77 11.37
C CYS A 10 19.80 28.01 12.46
N PRO A 11 20.47 27.59 13.55
CA PRO A 11 19.77 27.13 14.73
C PRO A 11 18.76 28.20 15.16
N PRO A 12 17.52 27.83 15.57
CA PRO A 12 16.44 28.75 15.97
C PRO A 12 16.86 29.87 16.93
N ILE A 13 17.97 29.64 17.65
CA ILE A 13 18.57 30.51 18.66
C ILE A 13 19.21 31.79 18.10
N TYR A 14 19.40 31.94 16.79
CA TYR A 14 20.19 33.04 16.20
C TYR A 14 19.41 34.06 15.36
N VAL A 15 18.13 33.82 15.07
CA VAL A 15 17.28 34.77 14.34
C VAL A 15 16.13 35.17 15.27
N ASP A 16 15.99 36.47 15.56
CA ASP A 16 14.87 36.98 16.35
C ASP A 16 13.53 36.68 15.66
N GLU A 17 12.53 36.44 16.48
CA GLU A 17 11.18 36.03 16.12
C GLU A 17 10.55 36.91 15.04
N ASN A 18 10.75 38.22 15.24
CA ASN A 18 10.21 39.28 14.41
C ASN A 18 11.01 39.50 13.12
N ASP A 19 12.28 39.11 13.09
CA ASP A 19 13.15 39.28 11.92
C ASP A 19 12.90 38.15 10.89
N ALA A 20 12.77 36.89 11.34
CA ALA A 20 12.47 35.76 10.45
C ALA A 20 11.13 35.93 9.72
N ALA A 21 10.07 36.38 10.42
CA ALA A 21 8.74 36.61 9.85
C ALA A 21 8.72 37.74 8.80
N ARG A 22 9.68 38.67 8.83
CA ARG A 22 9.83 39.75 7.83
C ARG A 22 10.69 39.32 6.64
N VAL A 23 11.71 38.49 6.89
CA VAL A 23 12.65 38.04 5.88
C VAL A 23 11.98 37.20 4.79
N PHE A 24 11.02 36.34 5.10
CA PHE A 24 10.36 35.53 4.07
C PHE A 24 9.61 36.36 3.00
N PRO A 25 8.64 37.23 3.36
CA PRO A 25 8.03 38.13 2.39
C PRO A 25 9.07 38.94 1.60
N GLU A 26 10.09 39.46 2.28
CA GLU A 26 11.16 40.23 1.64
C GLU A 26 12.00 39.39 0.66
N LEU A 27 12.27 38.12 0.96
CA LEU A 27 12.96 37.19 0.05
C LEU A 27 12.12 36.86 -1.18
N PHE A 28 10.81 36.69 -1.02
CA PHE A 28 9.89 36.51 -2.14
C PHE A 28 9.83 37.77 -3.01
N ASP A 29 9.66 38.93 -2.39
CA ASP A 29 9.65 40.24 -3.08
C ASP A 29 11.00 40.54 -3.75
N ALA A 30 12.11 40.03 -3.19
CA ALA A 30 13.45 40.14 -3.74
C ALA A 30 13.75 39.15 -4.90
N GLY A 31 12.80 38.28 -5.24
CA GLY A 31 12.90 37.40 -6.40
C GLY A 31 13.50 36.02 -6.15
N LEU A 32 13.26 35.43 -4.97
CA LEU A 32 13.75 34.08 -4.63
C LEU A 32 13.30 33.03 -5.65
N PHE A 33 12.03 33.06 -6.11
CA PHE A 33 11.56 32.09 -7.10
C PHE A 33 12.25 32.28 -8.44
N GLU A 34 12.43 33.52 -8.90
CA GLU A 34 13.11 33.83 -10.16
C GLU A 34 14.55 33.33 -10.12
N LEU A 35 15.21 33.46 -8.97
CA LEU A 35 16.54 32.88 -8.74
C LEU A 35 16.51 31.36 -8.82
N LEU A 36 15.60 30.69 -8.12
CA LEU A 36 15.48 29.23 -8.15
C LEU A 36 15.11 28.73 -9.56
N GLU A 37 14.20 29.42 -10.25
CA GLU A 37 13.80 29.10 -11.62
C GLU A 37 15.01 29.20 -12.55
N CYS A 38 15.81 30.27 -12.43
CA CYS A 38 17.06 30.45 -13.17
C CYS A 38 18.00 29.26 -12.92
N ILE A 39 18.31 28.98 -11.65
CA ILE A 39 19.22 27.91 -11.24
C ILE A 39 18.79 26.54 -11.78
N VAL A 40 17.51 26.18 -11.63
CA VAL A 40 17.01 24.87 -12.04
C VAL A 40 16.84 24.79 -13.57
N SER A 41 16.51 25.91 -14.23
CA SER A 41 16.33 25.96 -15.68
C SER A 41 17.64 25.82 -16.47
N ASP A 42 18.77 26.15 -15.86
CA ASP A 42 20.09 25.98 -16.47
C ASP A 42 20.42 24.48 -16.70
N GLY A 43 19.80 23.58 -15.94
CA GLY A 43 19.98 22.12 -16.11
C GLY A 43 21.31 21.58 -15.57
N ASP A 44 21.96 22.38 -14.72
CA ASP A 44 23.26 22.08 -14.12
C ASP A 44 23.17 21.90 -12.60
N LEU A 45 21.96 21.80 -12.04
CA LEU A 45 21.73 21.58 -10.60
C LEU A 45 22.44 20.32 -10.10
N PHE A 46 22.53 19.29 -10.93
CA PHE A 46 23.24 18.06 -10.60
C PHE A 46 24.55 17.87 -11.39
N GLU A 47 25.05 18.86 -12.14
CA GLU A 47 26.23 18.63 -13.00
C GLU A 47 27.53 18.42 -12.21
N ASP A 48 27.76 19.20 -11.15
CA ASP A 48 28.99 19.11 -10.33
C ASP A 48 28.74 18.68 -8.88
N CYS A 49 27.46 18.50 -8.49
CA CYS A 49 27.03 18.09 -7.15
C CYS A 49 27.80 18.76 -6.02
N THR A 50 27.96 20.06 -6.12
CA THR A 50 28.51 20.89 -5.06
C THR A 50 27.49 21.08 -3.94
N GLU A 51 27.95 21.51 -2.77
CA GLU A 51 27.17 21.86 -1.57
C GLU A 51 25.86 22.62 -1.86
N TRP A 52 25.83 23.47 -2.89
CA TRP A 52 24.62 24.22 -3.24
C TRP A 52 23.45 23.36 -3.72
N THR A 53 23.70 22.13 -4.18
CA THR A 53 22.65 21.18 -4.57
C THR A 53 21.76 20.88 -3.35
N GLU A 54 22.38 20.56 -2.21
CA GLU A 54 21.65 20.31 -0.96
C GLU A 54 20.85 21.54 -0.55
N TYR A 55 21.46 22.72 -0.59
CA TYR A 55 20.77 23.96 -0.25
C TYR A 55 19.55 24.25 -1.12
N VAL A 56 19.63 24.00 -2.43
CA VAL A 56 18.47 24.16 -3.31
C VAL A 56 17.39 23.13 -2.96
N LEU A 57 17.76 21.87 -2.70
CA LEU A 57 16.81 20.83 -2.32
C LEU A 57 16.12 21.14 -0.97
N ASP A 58 16.87 21.62 0.02
CA ASP A 58 16.34 22.01 1.32
C ASP A 58 15.40 23.21 1.19
N ILE A 59 15.78 24.25 0.43
CA ILE A 59 14.90 25.39 0.14
C ILE A 59 13.60 24.92 -0.51
N LEU A 60 13.69 24.04 -1.51
CA LEU A 60 12.52 23.50 -2.20
C LEU A 60 11.62 22.67 -1.27
N GLU A 61 12.21 21.93 -0.33
CA GLU A 61 11.48 21.20 0.71
C GLU A 61 10.73 22.17 1.63
N TYR A 62 11.42 23.20 2.13
CA TYR A 62 10.80 24.23 2.96
C TYR A 62 9.65 24.94 2.23
N LEU A 63 9.85 25.32 0.96
CA LEU A 63 8.78 25.90 0.15
C LEU A 63 7.58 24.95 -0.03
N SER A 64 7.82 23.64 -0.10
CA SER A 64 6.77 22.61 -0.14
C SER A 64 5.95 22.56 1.14
N ILE A 65 6.62 22.61 2.29
CA ILE A 65 5.98 22.61 3.62
C ILE A 65 5.13 23.87 3.82
N VAL A 66 5.66 25.03 3.44
CA VAL A 66 4.93 26.31 3.47
C VAL A 66 3.70 26.24 2.56
N SER A 67 3.88 25.69 1.35
CA SER A 67 2.79 25.54 0.37
C SER A 67 1.66 24.63 0.85
N SER A 68 1.95 23.63 1.69
CA SER A 68 0.96 22.65 2.14
C SER A 68 0.09 23.22 3.25
N GLY A 69 0.52 24.30 3.89
CA GLY A 69 -0.16 24.87 5.05
C GLY A 69 -0.23 23.88 6.20
N THR A 70 0.73 22.97 6.29
CA THR A 70 0.84 21.96 7.36
C THR A 70 1.66 22.47 8.54
N GLN A 71 2.51 23.46 8.31
CA GLN A 71 3.28 24.13 9.34
C GLN A 71 3.14 25.63 9.17
N HIS A 72 3.18 26.35 10.28
CA HIS A 72 3.31 27.79 10.30
C HIS A 72 4.59 28.17 11.06
N TRP A 73 5.13 29.34 10.74
CA TRP A 73 6.22 29.91 11.51
C TRP A 73 5.60 30.70 12.65
N ASN A 74 5.69 30.19 13.89
CA ASN A 74 5.20 30.91 15.06
C ASN A 74 6.14 32.03 15.50
N GLY A 75 7.24 32.22 14.74
CA GLY A 75 8.27 33.18 15.05
C GLY A 75 9.59 32.54 15.51
N THR A 76 9.57 31.49 16.31
CA THR A 76 10.80 30.88 16.87
C THR A 76 11.13 29.54 16.23
N GLU A 77 10.10 28.75 15.91
CA GLU A 77 10.24 27.48 15.22
C GLU A 77 9.06 27.26 14.27
N TRP A 78 9.21 26.25 13.40
CA TRP A 78 8.08 25.76 12.63
C TRP A 78 7.21 24.91 13.54
N ALA A 79 5.99 25.39 13.81
CA ALA A 79 4.98 24.65 14.55
C ALA A 79 4.07 23.91 13.56
N ASP A 80 3.68 22.68 13.90
CA ASP A 80 2.66 21.96 13.15
C ASP A 80 1.34 22.73 13.29
N ASN A 81 0.62 22.94 12.18
CA ASN A 81 -0.72 23.49 12.23
C ASN A 81 -1.63 22.43 12.86
N ASP A 82 -1.85 22.51 14.18
CA ASP A 82 -2.89 21.72 14.84
C ASP A 82 -4.22 22.47 14.72
N PRO A 83 -5.14 22.03 13.84
CA PRO A 83 -6.43 22.69 13.69
C PRO A 83 -7.29 22.64 14.97
N ASP A 84 -6.91 21.83 15.96
CA ASP A 84 -7.58 21.74 17.26
C ASP A 84 -6.91 22.63 18.33
N ASP A 85 -5.75 23.25 18.06
CA ASP A 85 -5.10 24.19 18.98
C ASP A 85 -5.57 25.63 18.72
N SER A 86 -6.44 26.13 19.60
CA SER A 86 -6.94 27.50 19.53
C SER A 86 -5.92 28.57 19.93
N GLU A 87 -4.74 28.17 20.44
CA GLU A 87 -3.65 29.10 20.75
C GLU A 87 -2.78 29.42 19.52
N ASP A 88 -2.90 28.66 18.42
CA ASP A 88 -2.17 28.85 17.15
C ASP A 88 -2.78 29.91 16.20
N ASP A 89 -3.74 30.72 16.68
CA ASP A 89 -4.39 31.78 15.87
C ASP A 89 -3.45 32.98 15.57
N GLU A 90 -2.22 33.02 16.12
CA GLU A 90 -1.27 34.11 15.93
C GLU A 90 -0.30 33.89 14.75
N VAL A 91 -0.60 34.61 13.66
CA VAL A 91 0.28 34.94 12.51
C VAL A 91 0.61 33.79 11.54
N MET A 92 -0.42 33.37 10.81
CA MET A 92 -0.26 32.58 9.59
C MET A 92 0.24 33.46 8.44
N TRP A 93 1.53 33.44 8.11
CA TRP A 93 1.97 33.99 6.82
C TRP A 93 1.55 33.03 5.70
N ILE A 94 0.51 33.40 4.97
CA ILE A 94 0.08 32.73 3.73
C ILE A 94 0.53 33.63 2.57
N PRO A 95 1.18 33.08 1.52
CA PRO A 95 1.42 33.83 0.29
C PRO A 95 0.13 34.51 -0.20
N PRO A 96 0.16 35.79 -0.63
CA PRO A 96 -1.02 36.53 -1.04
C PRO A 96 -1.84 35.82 -2.14
N ASP A 97 -1.17 35.07 -3.01
CA ASP A 97 -1.77 34.13 -3.96
C ASP A 97 -1.17 32.73 -3.79
N LEU A 98 -1.74 31.96 -2.87
CA LEU A 98 -1.33 30.57 -2.62
C LEU A 98 -1.45 29.69 -3.87
N ASN A 99 -2.37 29.98 -4.79
CA ASN A 99 -2.49 29.19 -6.00
C ASN A 99 -1.32 29.47 -6.93
N ASP A 100 -1.03 30.73 -7.22
CA ASP A 100 0.12 31.10 -8.05
C ASP A 100 1.42 30.53 -7.48
N PHE A 101 1.64 30.68 -6.16
CA PHE A 101 2.76 30.09 -5.44
C PHE A 101 2.91 28.58 -5.69
N ARG A 102 1.81 27.82 -5.57
CA ARG A 102 1.78 26.38 -5.83
C ARG A 102 2.04 26.03 -7.30
N HIS A 103 1.59 26.86 -8.24
CA HIS A 103 1.86 26.66 -9.67
C HIS A 103 3.34 26.86 -9.99
N ARG A 104 3.95 27.92 -9.44
CA ARG A 104 5.39 28.18 -9.58
C ARG A 104 6.22 27.06 -8.98
N LEU A 105 5.88 26.62 -7.76
CA LEU A 105 6.57 25.50 -7.12
C LEU A 105 6.42 24.20 -7.91
N ALA A 106 5.24 23.93 -8.48
CA ALA A 106 5.04 22.77 -9.35
C ALA A 106 5.95 22.82 -10.60
N ASN A 107 6.17 23.99 -11.18
CA ASN A 107 7.11 24.16 -12.29
C ASN A 107 8.57 23.95 -11.86
N LEU A 108 8.97 24.47 -10.69
CA LEU A 108 10.29 24.22 -10.12
C LEU A 108 10.55 22.72 -9.90
N PHE A 109 9.59 21.99 -9.33
CA PHE A 109 9.69 20.54 -9.18
C PHE A 109 9.75 19.82 -10.53
N ALA A 110 8.98 20.26 -11.53
CA ALA A 110 9.03 19.69 -12.85
C ALA A 110 10.43 19.80 -13.48
N LEU A 111 11.06 20.97 -13.39
CA LEU A 111 12.43 21.18 -13.89
C LEU A 111 13.46 20.39 -13.05
N THR A 112 13.34 20.44 -11.72
CA THR A 112 14.26 19.75 -10.79
C THR A 112 14.28 18.25 -11.05
N PHE A 113 13.11 17.63 -11.21
CA PHE A 113 13.04 16.18 -11.47
C PHE A 113 13.52 15.81 -12.88
N GLN A 114 13.34 16.68 -13.87
CA GLN A 114 13.90 16.44 -15.21
C GLN A 114 15.44 16.44 -15.17
N ASP A 115 16.04 17.42 -14.49
CA ASP A 115 17.48 17.50 -14.36
C ASP A 115 18.05 16.33 -13.52
N ALA A 116 17.44 16.06 -12.37
CA ALA A 116 17.80 14.90 -11.54
C ALA A 116 17.74 13.58 -12.33
N TRP A 117 16.75 13.40 -13.20
CA TRP A 117 16.68 12.20 -14.05
C TRP A 117 17.72 12.18 -15.18
N ALA A 118 18.03 13.35 -15.76
CA ALA A 118 19.10 13.49 -16.75
C ALA A 118 20.45 13.06 -16.17
N ARG A 119 20.70 13.36 -14.89
CA ARG A 119 21.91 13.03 -14.13
C ARG A 119 21.72 11.87 -13.13
N ARG A 120 20.85 10.92 -13.46
CA ARG A 120 20.45 9.81 -12.56
C ARG A 120 21.59 8.90 -12.08
N ASP A 121 22.74 8.91 -12.76
CA ASP A 121 23.93 8.15 -12.38
C ASP A 121 24.51 8.58 -11.02
N LEU A 122 24.21 9.81 -10.58
CA LEU A 122 24.64 10.37 -9.29
C LEU A 122 23.88 9.79 -8.10
N PHE A 123 22.75 9.14 -8.36
CA PHE A 123 21.93 8.49 -7.34
C PHE A 123 22.35 7.03 -7.10
N VAL A 124 23.25 6.49 -7.92
CA VAL A 124 23.74 5.11 -7.80
C VAL A 124 24.84 5.07 -6.74
N VAL A 125 24.76 4.09 -5.82
CA VAL A 125 25.81 3.86 -4.82
C VAL A 125 27.15 3.57 -5.51
N GLY A 126 28.20 4.28 -5.08
CA GLY A 126 29.51 4.23 -5.68
C GLY A 126 29.66 5.14 -6.91
N CYS A 127 28.78 6.14 -7.08
CA CYS A 127 28.96 7.15 -8.12
C CYS A 127 30.22 7.98 -7.87
N ARG A 128 30.58 8.84 -8.83
CA ARG A 128 31.77 9.69 -8.72
C ARG A 128 31.79 10.52 -7.43
N ASN A 129 30.66 11.03 -6.95
CA ASN A 129 30.61 11.86 -5.73
C ASN A 129 31.02 11.08 -4.49
N ASP A 130 30.64 9.80 -4.40
CA ASP A 130 31.02 8.95 -3.26
C ASP A 130 32.55 8.74 -3.20
N LEU A 131 33.25 8.89 -4.34
CA LEU A 131 34.71 8.80 -4.41
C LEU A 131 35.40 10.12 -4.01
N TYR A 132 34.74 11.25 -4.18
CA TYR A 132 35.25 12.59 -3.91
C TYR A 132 34.85 13.15 -2.54
N HIS A 133 34.09 12.40 -1.74
CA HIS A 133 33.70 12.75 -0.36
C HIS A 133 34.89 12.90 0.62
N VAL A 134 36.13 12.90 0.12
CA VAL A 134 37.35 13.15 0.89
C VAL A 134 37.50 14.64 1.24
N GLU A 135 36.81 15.54 0.54
CA GLU A 135 36.99 16.99 0.70
C GLU A 135 35.91 17.70 1.55
N ASP A 136 35.00 17.01 2.25
CA ASP A 136 33.93 17.59 3.10
C ASP A 136 32.88 18.50 2.39
N TRP A 137 33.11 18.94 1.14
CA TRP A 137 32.24 19.91 0.43
C TRP A 137 31.31 19.31 -0.64
N VAL A 138 31.42 18.01 -0.93
CA VAL A 138 30.64 17.34 -1.99
C VAL A 138 29.63 16.39 -1.34
N PRO A 139 28.31 16.65 -1.46
CA PRO A 139 27.27 15.73 -0.97
C PRO A 139 27.48 14.31 -1.50
N SER A 140 27.35 13.33 -0.60
CA SER A 140 27.35 11.93 -1.01
C SER A 140 26.12 11.63 -1.87
N SER A 141 26.16 10.52 -2.62
CA SER A 141 24.96 10.03 -3.29
C SER A 141 23.83 9.75 -2.30
N GLY A 142 24.16 9.40 -1.05
CA GLY A 142 23.18 9.21 0.03
C GLY A 142 22.45 10.51 0.38
N ASP A 143 23.17 11.63 0.46
CA ASP A 143 22.59 12.92 0.84
C ASP A 143 21.69 13.46 -0.27
N ILE A 144 22.14 13.37 -1.53
CA ILE A 144 21.34 13.77 -2.70
C ILE A 144 20.09 12.88 -2.82
N ARG A 145 20.23 11.56 -2.61
CA ARG A 145 19.07 10.65 -2.54
C ARG A 145 18.11 11.09 -1.44
N SER A 146 18.61 11.42 -0.25
CA SER A 146 17.81 11.88 0.89
C SER A 146 17.03 13.16 0.53
N GLY A 147 17.70 14.18 0.00
CA GLY A 147 17.07 15.44 -0.41
C GLY A 147 15.98 15.23 -1.46
N ILE A 148 16.26 14.48 -2.53
CA ILE A 148 15.23 14.18 -3.55
C ILE A 148 14.09 13.36 -2.96
N ARG A 149 14.36 12.39 -2.08
CA ARG A 149 13.29 11.62 -1.43
C ARG A 149 12.37 12.52 -0.62
N ARG A 150 12.89 13.47 0.15
CA ARG A 150 12.08 14.46 0.89
C ARG A 150 11.16 15.25 -0.05
N LEU A 151 11.68 15.76 -1.17
CA LEU A 151 10.87 16.43 -2.19
C LEU A 151 9.77 15.54 -2.79
N LEU A 152 10.09 14.27 -3.07
CA LEU A 152 9.13 13.32 -3.64
C LEU A 152 8.00 12.97 -2.66
N PHE A 153 8.24 13.02 -1.34
CA PHE A 153 7.20 12.78 -0.32
C PHE A 153 6.32 13.99 -0.07
N LEU A 154 6.90 15.18 -0.08
CA LEU A 154 6.26 16.40 0.40
C LEU A 154 5.40 17.12 -0.65
N SER A 155 5.21 16.55 -1.84
CA SER A 155 4.63 17.27 -2.96
C SER A 155 3.17 16.87 -3.26
N PRO A 156 2.16 17.47 -2.57
CA PRO A 156 0.78 17.44 -3.06
C PRO A 156 0.66 18.12 -4.44
N TYR A 157 1.70 18.83 -4.88
CA TYR A 157 1.80 19.53 -6.16
C TYR A 157 1.97 18.61 -7.35
N LEU A 158 2.36 17.34 -7.14
CA LEU A 158 2.42 16.33 -8.19
C LEU A 158 1.07 16.10 -8.88
N ARG A 159 -0.03 16.49 -8.23
CA ARG A 159 -1.40 16.39 -8.78
C ARG A 159 -1.91 17.72 -9.36
N THR A 160 -1.12 18.78 -9.32
CA THR A 160 -1.52 20.07 -9.89
C THR A 160 -1.48 20.02 -11.42
N PRO A 161 -2.36 20.77 -12.11
CA PRO A 161 -2.38 20.80 -13.57
C PRO A 161 -1.02 21.12 -14.21
N PRO A 162 -0.20 22.10 -13.73
CA PRO A 162 1.09 22.41 -14.36
C PRO A 162 2.04 21.21 -14.41
N PHE A 163 2.12 20.46 -13.31
CA PHE A 163 2.97 19.28 -13.25
C PHE A 163 2.44 18.15 -14.15
N MET A 164 1.14 17.85 -14.03
CA MET A 164 0.50 16.76 -14.78
C MET A 164 0.41 17.01 -16.29
N GLN A 165 0.39 18.28 -16.72
CA GLN A 165 0.39 18.66 -18.13
C GLN A 165 1.78 18.57 -18.77
N ASN A 166 2.85 18.44 -17.98
CA ASN A 166 4.20 18.25 -18.46
C ASN A 166 4.56 16.73 -18.48
N PRO A 167 4.46 16.06 -19.65
CA PRO A 167 4.67 14.61 -19.73
C PRO A 167 6.12 14.22 -19.40
N ASN A 168 7.10 15.07 -19.75
CA ASN A 168 8.51 14.81 -19.47
C ASN A 168 8.79 14.88 -17.97
N ALA A 169 8.21 15.86 -17.26
CA ALA A 169 8.34 15.99 -15.82
C ALA A 169 7.69 14.80 -15.10
N THR A 170 6.47 14.44 -15.49
CA THR A 170 5.76 13.30 -14.91
C THR A 170 6.52 11.99 -15.14
N GLN A 171 7.11 11.81 -16.34
CA GLN A 171 7.92 10.64 -16.65
C GLN A 171 9.21 10.62 -15.81
N ALA A 172 9.95 11.73 -15.75
CA ALA A 172 11.18 11.84 -14.96
C ALA A 172 10.91 11.55 -13.47
N PHE A 173 9.85 12.15 -12.92
CA PHE A 173 9.38 11.90 -11.56
C PHE A 173 9.12 10.42 -11.28
N ARG A 174 8.34 9.74 -12.13
CA ARG A 174 8.03 8.31 -11.95
C ARG A 174 9.29 7.45 -11.97
N LYS A 175 10.22 7.77 -12.87
CA LYS A 175 11.50 7.06 -13.00
C LYS A 175 12.43 7.31 -11.81
N LEU A 176 12.44 8.52 -11.26
CA LEU A 176 13.16 8.84 -10.01
C LEU A 176 12.57 8.11 -8.81
N CYS A 177 11.25 8.10 -8.62
CA CYS A 177 10.62 7.33 -7.56
C CYS A 177 10.99 5.84 -7.64
N LEU A 178 10.95 5.26 -8.85
CA LEU A 178 11.33 3.87 -9.09
C LEU A 178 12.81 3.62 -8.78
N LEU A 179 13.71 4.48 -9.27
CA LEU A 179 15.15 4.39 -9.01
C LEU A 179 15.44 4.39 -7.51
N LEU A 180 14.89 5.36 -6.79
CA LEU A 180 15.13 5.55 -5.35
C LEU A 180 14.45 4.48 -4.49
N TRP A 181 13.36 3.88 -4.96
CA TRP A 181 12.76 2.71 -4.31
C TRP A 181 13.60 1.44 -4.51
N MET A 182 14.21 1.28 -5.69
CA MET A 182 15.09 0.15 -6.03
C MET A 182 16.50 0.27 -5.43
N SER A 183 16.88 1.47 -4.99
CA SER A 183 18.13 1.77 -4.29
C SER A 183 17.84 2.19 -2.84
N PRO A 184 17.40 1.27 -1.95
CA PRO A 184 17.25 1.60 -0.54
C PRO A 184 18.59 1.95 0.08
N ASP A 185 18.63 3.05 0.81
CA ASP A 185 19.66 3.28 1.82
C ASP A 185 19.33 2.46 3.06
N SER A 186 20.35 2.03 3.81
CA SER A 186 20.16 1.24 5.04
C SER A 186 19.30 1.94 6.08
N ASP A 187 19.27 3.28 6.03
CA ASP A 187 18.74 4.13 7.09
C ASP A 187 17.40 4.79 6.69
N PHE A 188 16.90 4.53 5.49
CA PHE A 188 15.71 5.21 4.98
C PHE A 188 14.44 4.33 5.06
N ASP A 189 13.72 4.48 6.17
CA ASP A 189 12.47 3.76 6.46
C ASP A 189 11.31 4.07 5.48
N GLY A 190 11.39 5.18 4.74
CA GLY A 190 10.31 5.62 3.84
C GLY A 190 10.38 5.10 2.41
N ALA A 191 11.36 4.26 2.03
CA ALA A 191 11.57 3.92 0.62
C ALA A 191 10.33 3.30 -0.05
N ASP A 192 9.56 2.53 0.70
CA ASP A 192 8.35 1.87 0.22
C ASP A 192 7.20 2.85 -0.07
N THR A 193 7.19 4.02 0.58
CA THR A 193 6.30 5.13 0.24
C THR A 193 6.48 5.56 -1.22
N LEU A 194 7.72 5.56 -1.76
CA LEU A 194 7.98 5.97 -3.14
C LEU A 194 7.31 5.04 -4.14
N PHE A 195 7.22 3.74 -3.82
CA PHE A 195 6.50 2.79 -4.66
C PHE A 195 4.98 3.04 -4.66
N ALA A 196 4.42 3.40 -3.51
CA ALA A 196 3.02 3.82 -3.42
C ALA A 196 2.78 5.14 -4.17
N VAL A 197 3.71 6.10 -4.07
CA VAL A 197 3.65 7.38 -4.77
C VAL A 197 3.70 7.19 -6.29
N VAL A 198 4.67 6.42 -6.80
CA VAL A 198 4.79 6.18 -8.26
C VAL A 198 3.56 5.47 -8.81
N THR A 199 3.03 4.46 -8.11
CA THR A 199 1.84 3.72 -8.57
C THR A 199 0.58 4.60 -8.55
N SER A 200 0.37 5.39 -7.48
CA SER A 200 -0.77 6.32 -7.41
C SER A 200 -0.69 7.51 -8.36
N SER A 201 0.50 7.82 -8.91
CA SER A 201 0.64 8.84 -9.96
C SER A 201 -0.10 8.48 -11.26
N PHE A 202 -0.60 7.25 -11.38
CA PHE A 202 -1.40 6.76 -12.49
C PHE A 202 -2.89 6.65 -12.16
N ASP A 203 -3.41 7.35 -11.14
CA ASP A 203 -4.84 7.30 -10.75
C ASP A 203 -5.70 8.47 -11.29
N VAL A 204 -5.11 9.46 -12.00
CA VAL A 204 -5.77 10.73 -12.37
C VAL A 204 -6.81 10.61 -13.51
N GLU A 205 -6.81 9.52 -14.32
CA GLU A 205 -7.61 9.25 -15.53
C GLU A 205 -7.65 7.73 -15.90
N PRO A 206 -8.66 6.95 -15.45
CA PRO A 206 -8.61 5.48 -15.41
C PRO A 206 -8.36 4.75 -16.75
N GLU A 207 -8.95 5.21 -17.86
CA GLU A 207 -8.95 4.45 -19.13
C GLU A 207 -7.63 4.57 -19.91
N LYS A 208 -7.09 5.79 -20.04
CA LYS A 208 -5.82 6.02 -20.74
C LYS A 208 -4.62 5.55 -19.91
N GLN A 209 -4.78 5.49 -18.59
CA GLN A 209 -3.69 5.19 -17.68
C GLN A 209 -3.37 3.72 -17.56
N GLN A 210 -4.30 2.81 -17.82
CA GLN A 210 -3.99 1.38 -17.76
C GLN A 210 -2.89 1.01 -18.77
N ALA A 211 -2.95 1.59 -19.98
CA ALA A 211 -1.91 1.40 -21.00
C ALA A 211 -0.60 2.09 -20.61
N ALA A 212 -0.65 3.32 -20.12
CA ALA A 212 0.55 4.05 -19.69
C ALA A 212 1.26 3.36 -18.52
N PHE A 213 0.51 2.84 -17.55
CA PHE A 213 1.04 2.07 -16.42
C PHE A 213 1.64 0.74 -16.91
N ALA A 214 0.95 0.01 -17.79
CA ALA A 214 1.48 -1.22 -18.35
C ALA A 214 2.80 -0.99 -19.10
N ASN A 215 2.88 0.07 -19.90
CA ASN A 215 4.11 0.46 -20.60
C ASN A 215 5.21 0.80 -19.61
N PHE A 216 4.92 1.60 -18.57
CA PHE A 216 5.91 1.92 -17.52
C PHE A 216 6.44 0.66 -16.82
N VAL A 217 5.55 -0.29 -16.49
CA VAL A 217 5.97 -1.56 -15.87
C VAL A 217 6.91 -2.34 -16.79
N VAL A 218 6.61 -2.44 -18.08
CA VAL A 218 7.45 -3.19 -19.02
C VAL A 218 8.77 -2.46 -19.32
N GLU A 219 8.69 -1.20 -19.73
CA GLU A 219 9.82 -0.41 -20.24
C GLU A 219 10.73 0.12 -19.15
N ASP A 220 10.18 0.54 -18.00
CA ASP A 220 10.96 1.22 -16.96
C ASP A 220 11.22 0.34 -15.75
N MET A 221 10.36 -0.64 -15.43
CA MET A 221 10.61 -1.59 -14.34
C MET A 221 11.30 -2.86 -14.83
N VAL A 222 10.65 -3.63 -15.70
CA VAL A 222 11.13 -4.95 -16.12
C VAL A 222 12.38 -4.84 -17.00
N ALA A 223 12.40 -3.96 -18.00
CA ALA A 223 13.54 -3.85 -18.90
C ALA A 223 14.81 -3.27 -18.22
N VAL A 224 14.64 -2.43 -17.19
CA VAL A 224 15.77 -1.79 -16.49
C VAL A 224 16.28 -2.65 -15.33
N TYR A 225 15.40 -3.15 -14.47
CA TYR A 225 15.78 -3.84 -13.23
C TYR A 225 15.58 -5.35 -13.27
N GLY A 226 14.85 -5.87 -14.25
CA GLY A 226 14.44 -7.26 -14.32
C GLY A 226 13.23 -7.58 -13.44
N ALA A 227 12.46 -8.59 -13.86
CA ALA A 227 11.25 -8.99 -13.15
C ALA A 227 11.52 -9.53 -11.73
N LEU A 228 12.59 -10.31 -11.55
CA LEU A 228 12.89 -10.98 -10.28
C LEU A 228 13.27 -9.98 -9.16
N PRO A 229 14.23 -9.04 -9.35
CA PRO A 229 14.56 -8.05 -8.31
C PRO A 229 13.37 -7.18 -7.90
N ILE A 230 12.52 -6.79 -8.86
CA ILE A 230 11.29 -6.03 -8.59
C ILE A 230 10.34 -6.83 -7.68
N LEU A 231 10.12 -8.11 -7.97
CA LEU A 231 9.27 -8.97 -7.14
C LEU A 231 9.82 -9.18 -5.74
N GLU A 232 11.14 -9.36 -5.62
CA GLU A 232 11.79 -9.47 -4.31
C GLU A 232 11.61 -8.19 -3.51
N ARG A 233 11.74 -7.02 -4.15
CA ARG A 233 11.51 -5.72 -3.53
C ARG A 233 10.05 -5.52 -3.08
N ILE A 234 9.08 -5.85 -3.94
CA ILE A 234 7.65 -5.84 -3.58
C ILE A 234 7.39 -6.76 -2.37
N CYS A 235 7.98 -7.96 -2.36
CA CYS A 235 7.82 -8.93 -1.29
C CYS A 235 8.40 -8.43 0.03
N GLN A 236 9.53 -7.72 0.01
CA GLN A 236 10.10 -7.06 1.19
C GLN A 236 9.18 -5.95 1.69
N ALA A 237 8.69 -5.09 0.79
CA ALA A 237 7.82 -3.97 1.14
C ALA A 237 6.50 -4.42 1.80
N LEU A 238 5.86 -5.44 1.24
CA LEU A 238 4.62 -6.02 1.79
C LEU A 238 4.81 -6.69 3.17
N LYS A 239 6.04 -7.07 3.52
CA LYS A 239 6.38 -7.70 4.80
C LYS A 239 6.76 -6.71 5.89
N ARG A 240 6.92 -5.42 5.57
CA ARG A 240 7.30 -4.37 6.53
C ARG A 240 6.17 -3.35 6.78
N PRO A 241 4.96 -3.79 7.15
CA PRO A 241 3.85 -2.86 7.34
C PRO A 241 3.92 -2.06 8.66
N GLU A 242 4.95 -2.29 9.47
CA GLU A 242 5.17 -1.68 10.79
C GLU A 242 5.98 -0.38 10.76
N GLU A 243 6.76 -0.14 9.70
CA GLU A 243 7.74 0.96 9.57
C GLU A 243 7.07 2.28 9.13
N GLY A 244 6.22 2.86 10.00
CA GLY A 244 5.79 4.27 9.88
C GLY A 244 4.78 4.61 8.77
N LEU A 245 4.46 3.69 7.86
CA LEU A 245 3.47 3.93 6.80
C LEU A 245 2.05 4.08 7.40
N GLY A 246 1.39 5.21 7.11
CA GLY A 246 -0.04 5.39 7.39
C GLY A 246 -0.90 4.34 6.68
N SER A 247 -2.10 4.05 7.23
CA SER A 247 -2.99 3.00 6.71
C SER A 247 -3.35 3.16 5.22
N GLY A 248 -3.57 4.40 4.79
CA GLY A 248 -3.88 4.72 3.39
C GLY A 248 -2.72 4.40 2.46
N LEU A 249 -1.50 4.74 2.86
CA LEU A 249 -0.31 4.54 2.04
C LEU A 249 0.05 3.06 1.91
N HIS A 250 -0.11 2.28 2.98
CA HIS A 250 0.03 0.83 2.91
C HIS A 250 -0.98 0.19 1.94
N CYS A 251 -2.22 0.69 1.90
CA CYS A 251 -3.21 0.24 0.93
C CYS A 251 -2.80 0.62 -0.51
N THR A 252 -2.30 1.84 -0.73
CA THR A 252 -1.78 2.27 -2.03
C THR A 252 -0.62 1.39 -2.50
N LEU A 253 0.34 1.11 -1.62
CA LEU A 253 1.43 0.17 -1.88
C LEU A 253 0.91 -1.19 -2.32
N PHE A 254 -0.07 -1.72 -1.58
CA PHE A 254 -0.68 -3.00 -1.85
C PHE A 254 -1.37 -3.04 -3.21
N VAL A 255 -2.21 -2.03 -3.51
CA VAL A 255 -2.95 -1.93 -4.77
C VAL A 255 -1.98 -1.79 -5.95
N GLY A 256 -0.97 -0.93 -5.80
CA GLY A 256 0.10 -0.75 -6.78
C GLY A 256 0.86 -2.06 -7.05
N ALA A 257 1.23 -2.79 -5.99
CA ALA A 257 1.87 -4.10 -6.11
C ALA A 257 0.97 -5.08 -6.87
N ALA A 258 -0.31 -5.18 -6.51
CA ALA A 258 -1.27 -6.05 -7.19
C ALA A 258 -1.42 -5.70 -8.68
N GLN A 259 -1.35 -4.41 -9.04
CA GLN A 259 -1.41 -3.94 -10.41
C GLN A 259 -0.14 -4.30 -11.21
N VAL A 260 1.05 -4.11 -10.64
CA VAL A 260 2.33 -4.54 -11.26
C VAL A 260 2.30 -6.03 -11.59
N LEU A 261 1.80 -6.86 -10.67
CA LEU A 261 1.71 -8.31 -10.82
C LEU A 261 0.76 -8.78 -11.93
N THR A 262 -0.05 -7.89 -12.50
CA THR A 262 -0.87 -8.22 -13.68
C THR A 262 -0.04 -8.32 -14.96
N CYS A 263 1.18 -7.80 -14.98
CA CYS A 263 2.09 -7.90 -16.12
C CYS A 263 2.63 -9.34 -16.28
N ASN A 264 2.58 -9.85 -17.51
CA ASN A 264 2.91 -11.24 -17.84
C ASN A 264 4.37 -11.60 -17.57
N ASP A 265 5.28 -10.62 -17.65
CA ASP A 265 6.72 -10.81 -17.46
C ASP A 265 7.08 -11.27 -16.04
N PHE A 266 6.21 -11.02 -15.05
CA PHE A 266 6.41 -11.48 -13.68
C PHE A 266 5.97 -12.93 -13.45
N TRP A 267 5.09 -13.49 -14.28
CA TRP A 267 4.43 -14.77 -14.00
C TRP A 267 5.38 -15.97 -13.85
N PRO A 268 6.48 -16.08 -14.62
CA PRO A 268 7.45 -17.16 -14.43
C PRO A 268 8.12 -17.16 -13.04
N TYR A 269 8.15 -16.01 -12.37
CA TYR A 269 8.89 -15.81 -11.12
C TYR A 269 8.00 -15.84 -9.87
N LEU A 270 6.67 -15.80 -10.01
CA LEU A 270 5.72 -15.73 -8.88
C LEU A 270 5.89 -16.87 -7.86
N SER A 271 6.23 -18.08 -8.34
CA SER A 271 6.46 -19.23 -7.46
C SER A 271 7.77 -19.16 -6.68
N GLN A 272 8.77 -18.43 -7.19
CA GLN A 272 10.08 -18.31 -6.56
C GLN A 272 10.07 -17.27 -5.44
N THR A 273 9.39 -16.13 -5.65
CA THR A 273 9.52 -14.94 -4.79
C THR A 273 8.59 -14.91 -3.57
N LYS A 274 7.64 -15.85 -3.48
CA LYS A 274 6.62 -15.91 -2.40
C LYS A 274 5.85 -14.59 -2.25
N VAL A 275 5.63 -13.87 -3.34
CA VAL A 275 4.92 -12.57 -3.31
C VAL A 275 3.48 -12.70 -2.82
N PHE A 276 2.78 -13.81 -3.12
CA PHE A 276 1.42 -14.01 -2.65
C PHE A 276 1.31 -14.27 -1.15
N PRO A 277 2.16 -15.12 -0.53
CA PRO A 277 2.27 -15.15 0.93
C PRO A 277 2.52 -13.77 1.56
N ALA A 278 3.28 -12.89 0.89
CA ALA A 278 3.49 -11.52 1.35
C ALA A 278 2.21 -10.66 1.21
N LEU A 279 1.46 -10.80 0.12
CA LEU A 279 0.14 -10.16 -0.04
C LEU A 279 -0.84 -10.64 1.04
N ASP A 280 -0.94 -11.95 1.27
CA ASP A 280 -1.80 -12.52 2.31
C ASP A 280 -1.43 -11.97 3.69
N TYR A 281 -0.13 -11.89 3.99
CA TYR A 281 0.38 -11.28 5.23
C TYR A 281 0.00 -9.79 5.33
N ALA A 282 0.19 -9.00 4.28
CA ALA A 282 -0.13 -7.57 4.26
C ALA A 282 -1.64 -7.31 4.47
N ILE A 283 -2.51 -8.12 3.84
CA ILE A 283 -3.96 -8.07 4.07
C ILE A 283 -4.23 -8.38 5.54
N ASP A 284 -3.81 -9.54 6.03
CA ASP A 284 -4.12 -9.96 7.39
C ASP A 284 -3.58 -8.97 8.43
N TYR A 285 -2.39 -8.41 8.22
CA TYR A 285 -1.83 -7.34 9.07
C TYR A 285 -2.72 -6.10 9.07
N HIS A 286 -3.11 -5.59 7.89
CA HIS A 286 -3.95 -4.40 7.79
C HIS A 286 -5.28 -4.58 8.53
N LEU A 287 -5.90 -5.75 8.36
CA LEU A 287 -7.15 -6.10 9.04
C LEU A 287 -7.04 -6.15 10.57
N GLN A 288 -5.86 -6.47 11.07
CA GLN A 288 -5.60 -6.52 12.51
C GLN A 288 -5.28 -5.15 13.09
N LYS A 289 -4.49 -4.34 12.37
CA LYS A 289 -4.04 -3.03 12.86
C LYS A 289 -5.11 -1.97 12.73
N TYR A 290 -5.93 -2.02 11.69
CA TYR A 290 -6.97 -1.01 11.40
C TYR A 290 -8.39 -1.60 11.38
N PRO A 291 -8.84 -2.26 12.47
CA PRO A 291 -10.17 -2.83 12.51
C PRO A 291 -11.22 -1.70 12.42
N GLN A 292 -12.18 -1.85 11.50
CA GLN A 292 -13.41 -1.05 11.38
C GLN A 292 -13.30 0.43 10.99
N LYS A 293 -12.12 1.05 10.98
CA LYS A 293 -12.02 2.48 10.60
C LYS A 293 -12.23 2.71 9.10
N ASP A 294 -11.92 1.73 8.26
CA ASP A 294 -11.96 1.91 6.80
C ASP A 294 -12.32 0.63 6.04
N THR A 295 -13.63 0.32 5.98
CA THR A 295 -14.12 -0.83 5.20
C THR A 295 -13.79 -0.70 3.71
N LYS A 296 -13.58 0.53 3.22
CA LYS A 296 -13.25 0.82 1.84
C LYS A 296 -11.80 0.40 1.52
N LEU A 297 -10.84 0.70 2.39
CA LEU A 297 -9.45 0.23 2.18
C LEU A 297 -9.36 -1.30 2.24
N GLU A 298 -10.00 -1.94 3.21
CA GLU A 298 -10.07 -3.41 3.27
C GLU A 298 -10.67 -3.98 1.99
N PHE A 299 -11.80 -3.41 1.54
CA PHE A 299 -12.43 -3.83 0.30
C PHE A 299 -11.48 -3.66 -0.89
N ASN A 300 -10.77 -2.54 -1.00
CA ASN A 300 -9.84 -2.29 -2.10
C ASN A 300 -8.68 -3.30 -2.14
N MET A 301 -8.11 -3.66 -0.99
CA MET A 301 -7.05 -4.68 -0.92
C MET A 301 -7.56 -6.05 -1.35
N VAL A 302 -8.70 -6.48 -0.79
CA VAL A 302 -9.30 -7.77 -1.14
C VAL A 302 -9.73 -7.81 -2.60
N PHE A 303 -10.37 -6.75 -3.10
CA PHE A 303 -10.78 -6.61 -4.49
C PHE A 303 -9.59 -6.66 -5.45
N SER A 304 -8.51 -5.93 -5.16
CA SER A 304 -7.30 -5.92 -6.00
C SER A 304 -6.66 -7.30 -6.07
N THR A 305 -6.65 -8.03 -4.96
CA THR A 305 -6.13 -9.41 -4.92
C THR A 305 -7.00 -10.38 -5.72
N VAL A 306 -8.33 -10.27 -5.62
CA VAL A 306 -9.25 -11.11 -6.39
C VAL A 306 -9.20 -10.77 -7.88
N LYS A 307 -9.05 -9.49 -8.23
CA LYS A 307 -8.83 -9.03 -9.61
C LYS A 307 -7.54 -9.60 -10.19
N LEU A 308 -6.43 -9.52 -9.45
CA LEU A 308 -5.17 -10.14 -9.83
C LEU A 308 -5.33 -11.66 -10.02
N ALA A 309 -5.99 -12.34 -9.08
CA ALA A 309 -6.26 -13.77 -9.18
C ALA A 309 -7.08 -14.10 -10.44
N HIS A 310 -8.13 -13.33 -10.76
CA HIS A 310 -8.92 -13.50 -11.98
C HIS A 310 -8.09 -13.34 -13.26
N ILE A 311 -7.21 -12.33 -13.31
CA ILE A 311 -6.32 -12.11 -14.46
C ILE A 311 -5.38 -13.31 -14.62
N LEU A 312 -4.78 -13.78 -13.53
CA LEU A 312 -3.87 -14.93 -13.54
C LEU A 312 -4.57 -16.22 -13.92
N THR A 313 -5.78 -16.48 -13.43
CA THR A 313 -6.51 -17.70 -13.77
C THR A 313 -6.93 -17.74 -15.23
N ARG A 314 -7.20 -16.58 -15.83
CA ARG A 314 -7.64 -16.46 -17.22
C ARG A 314 -6.48 -16.50 -18.21
N ASN A 315 -5.37 -15.84 -17.89
CA ASN A 315 -4.33 -15.56 -18.87
C ASN A 315 -3.03 -16.37 -18.63
N ALA A 316 -2.74 -16.78 -17.39
CA ALA A 316 -1.53 -17.54 -17.09
C ALA A 316 -1.74 -19.05 -17.30
N PRO A 317 -0.69 -19.82 -17.66
CA PRO A 317 -0.75 -21.27 -17.67
C PRO A 317 -1.23 -21.81 -16.31
N PHE A 318 -2.02 -22.89 -16.30
CA PHE A 318 -2.63 -23.42 -15.07
C PHE A 318 -1.63 -23.62 -13.92
N GLN A 319 -0.38 -23.99 -14.21
CA GLN A 319 0.64 -24.21 -13.19
C GLN A 319 1.07 -22.93 -12.47
N SER A 320 1.11 -21.80 -13.17
CA SER A 320 1.52 -20.47 -12.66
C SER A 320 0.33 -19.55 -12.35
N GLY A 321 -0.87 -19.88 -12.83
CA GLY A 321 -2.13 -19.22 -12.50
C GLY A 321 -2.90 -19.99 -11.41
N ALA A 322 -4.06 -20.54 -11.77
CA ALA A 322 -4.98 -21.19 -10.82
C ALA A 322 -4.33 -22.24 -9.91
N GLY A 323 -3.51 -23.14 -10.47
CA GLY A 323 -2.85 -24.20 -9.73
C GLY A 323 -1.86 -23.67 -8.69
N PHE A 324 -1.14 -22.58 -9.00
CA PHE A 324 -0.26 -21.91 -8.06
C PHE A 324 -1.05 -21.22 -6.95
N LEU A 325 -2.10 -20.45 -7.30
CA LEU A 325 -2.96 -19.78 -6.31
C LEU A 325 -3.58 -20.78 -5.32
N ILE A 326 -4.06 -21.93 -5.79
CA ILE A 326 -4.61 -22.99 -4.93
C ILE A 326 -3.54 -23.56 -3.98
N ARG A 327 -2.28 -23.65 -4.42
CA ARG A 327 -1.18 -24.24 -3.64
C ARG A 327 -0.57 -23.27 -2.65
N GLU A 328 -0.40 -22.01 -3.00
CA GLU A 328 0.46 -21.11 -2.24
C GLU A 328 -0.31 -20.00 -1.50
N THR A 329 -1.63 -19.90 -1.69
CA THR A 329 -2.41 -18.79 -1.13
C THR A 329 -3.69 -19.26 -0.46
N ASN A 330 -4.30 -18.37 0.32
CA ASN A 330 -5.63 -18.59 0.90
C ASN A 330 -6.76 -18.09 -0.01
N ILE A 331 -6.65 -18.31 -1.33
CA ILE A 331 -7.56 -17.73 -2.33
C ILE A 331 -9.04 -17.96 -2.02
N VAL A 332 -9.43 -19.13 -1.54
CA VAL A 332 -10.83 -19.39 -1.17
C VAL A 332 -11.32 -18.46 -0.06
N SER A 333 -10.49 -18.24 0.97
CA SER A 333 -10.83 -17.33 2.08
C SER A 333 -10.93 -15.89 1.58
N LEU A 334 -10.06 -15.49 0.64
CA LEU A 334 -10.13 -14.19 -0.03
C LEU A 334 -11.42 -14.04 -0.84
N LEU A 335 -11.82 -15.05 -1.63
CA LEU A 335 -13.08 -15.05 -2.37
C LEU A 335 -14.29 -14.98 -1.42
N ALA A 336 -14.25 -15.69 -0.30
CA ALA A 336 -15.28 -15.66 0.74
C ALA A 336 -15.40 -14.29 1.43
N ARG A 337 -14.28 -13.62 1.71
CA ARG A 337 -14.28 -12.24 2.25
C ARG A 337 -14.84 -11.27 1.20
N PHE A 338 -14.32 -11.38 -0.02
CA PHE A 338 -14.69 -10.54 -1.14
C PHE A 338 -16.18 -10.56 -1.42
N ILE A 339 -16.78 -11.74 -1.51
CA ILE A 339 -18.21 -11.89 -1.81
C ILE A 339 -19.09 -11.29 -0.71
N VAL A 340 -18.65 -11.34 0.55
CA VAL A 340 -19.38 -10.68 1.63
C VAL A 340 -19.23 -9.16 1.58
N PHE A 341 -18.04 -8.63 1.29
CA PHE A 341 -17.88 -7.18 1.11
C PHE A 341 -18.71 -6.66 -0.04
N SER A 342 -18.80 -7.43 -1.13
CA SER A 342 -19.62 -7.08 -2.28
C SER A 342 -21.12 -6.94 -1.97
N LEU A 343 -21.62 -7.43 -0.83
CA LEU A 343 -22.99 -7.18 -0.38
C LEU A 343 -23.15 -5.91 0.47
N ASN A 344 -22.09 -5.51 1.18
CA ASN A 344 -22.15 -4.39 2.13
C ASN A 344 -21.84 -3.04 1.44
N GLU A 345 -21.02 -3.04 0.40
CA GLU A 345 -20.65 -1.82 -0.29
C GLU A 345 -21.74 -1.36 -1.26
N ALA A 346 -22.63 -0.50 -0.74
CA ALA A 346 -23.71 0.15 -1.49
C ALA A 346 -23.22 1.02 -2.66
N LYS A 347 -21.93 1.40 -2.66
CA LYS A 347 -21.33 2.29 -3.66
C LYS A 347 -20.62 1.59 -4.81
N VAL A 348 -20.56 0.26 -4.84
CA VAL A 348 -20.03 -0.40 -6.04
C VAL A 348 -21.05 -0.23 -7.16
N SER A 349 -20.73 0.64 -8.11
CA SER A 349 -21.56 0.99 -9.26
C SER A 349 -21.83 -0.18 -10.21
N GLU A 350 -20.98 -1.23 -10.22
CA GLU A 350 -21.16 -2.37 -11.11
C GLU A 350 -20.82 -3.72 -10.46
N PRO A 351 -21.79 -4.66 -10.34
CA PRO A 351 -21.54 -6.01 -9.82
C PRO A 351 -20.83 -6.93 -10.82
N LYS A 352 -20.73 -6.55 -12.11
CA LYS A 352 -20.27 -7.43 -13.19
C LYS A 352 -18.82 -7.94 -13.02
N PRO A 353 -17.82 -7.09 -12.70
CA PRO A 353 -16.45 -7.56 -12.51
C PRO A 353 -16.32 -8.63 -11.41
N PHE A 354 -17.23 -8.63 -10.44
CA PHE A 354 -17.24 -9.57 -9.32
C PHE A 354 -17.72 -10.94 -9.75
N MET A 355 -18.81 -10.96 -10.52
CA MET A 355 -19.41 -12.20 -11.00
C MET A 355 -18.51 -12.90 -12.01
N ASP A 356 -17.82 -12.12 -12.85
CA ASP A 356 -16.82 -12.66 -13.78
C ASP A 356 -15.66 -13.32 -13.02
N ALA A 357 -15.18 -12.72 -11.93
CA ALA A 357 -14.13 -13.29 -11.10
C ALA A 357 -14.53 -14.65 -10.50
N ILE A 358 -15.71 -14.76 -9.87
CA ILE A 358 -16.18 -16.02 -9.29
C ILE A 358 -16.57 -17.03 -10.39
N GLY A 359 -17.10 -16.56 -11.51
CA GLY A 359 -17.43 -17.38 -12.69
C GLY A 359 -16.23 -18.18 -13.21
N GLU A 360 -15.05 -17.57 -13.27
CA GLU A 360 -13.82 -18.30 -13.63
C GLU A 360 -13.45 -19.38 -12.60
N TRP A 361 -13.65 -19.10 -11.30
CA TRP A 361 -13.43 -20.10 -10.25
C TRP A 361 -14.45 -21.25 -10.30
N ILE A 362 -15.69 -21.01 -10.74
CA ILE A 362 -16.69 -22.07 -11.00
C ILE A 362 -16.21 -22.98 -12.13
N LYS A 363 -15.68 -22.41 -13.23
CA LYS A 363 -15.11 -23.19 -14.34
C LYS A 363 -13.93 -24.05 -13.87
N ILE A 364 -13.02 -23.47 -13.09
CA ILE A 364 -11.88 -24.18 -12.49
C ILE A 364 -12.36 -25.30 -11.56
N ALA A 365 -13.33 -25.03 -10.68
CA ALA A 365 -13.90 -26.02 -9.77
C ALA A 365 -14.50 -27.20 -10.54
N SER A 366 -15.23 -26.90 -11.62
CA SER A 366 -15.83 -27.90 -12.51
C SER A 366 -14.75 -28.74 -13.20
N ALA A 367 -13.69 -28.11 -13.72
CA ALA A 367 -12.58 -28.84 -14.33
C ALA A 367 -11.81 -29.71 -13.31
N LEU A 368 -11.65 -29.22 -12.07
CA LEU A 368 -11.02 -29.98 -10.99
C LEU A 368 -11.87 -31.16 -10.52
N SER A 369 -13.20 -31.06 -10.56
CA SER A 369 -14.09 -32.13 -10.12
C SER A 369 -14.03 -33.36 -11.05
N LEU A 370 -13.72 -33.16 -12.33
CA LEU A 370 -13.49 -34.21 -13.32
C LEU A 370 -12.15 -34.94 -13.12
N ARG A 371 -11.19 -34.36 -12.40
CA ARG A 371 -9.89 -35.01 -12.14
C ARG A 371 -10.03 -36.13 -11.11
N SER A 372 -9.11 -37.09 -11.12
CA SER A 372 -9.06 -38.16 -10.10
C SER A 372 -9.14 -37.60 -8.67
N GLY A 373 -9.85 -38.29 -7.78
CA GLY A 373 -9.89 -37.95 -6.34
C GLY A 373 -8.51 -37.99 -5.67
N LYS A 374 -7.51 -38.60 -6.32
CA LYS A 374 -6.11 -38.59 -5.88
C LYS A 374 -5.33 -37.33 -6.28
N ASN A 375 -5.92 -36.40 -7.04
CA ASN A 375 -5.24 -35.18 -7.45
C ASN A 375 -5.10 -34.19 -6.27
N GLU A 376 -3.86 -33.82 -5.93
CA GLU A 376 -3.57 -32.97 -4.76
C GLU A 376 -4.13 -31.55 -4.88
N ILE A 377 -4.14 -30.95 -6.07
CA ILE A 377 -4.72 -29.62 -6.29
C ILE A 377 -6.23 -29.64 -6.04
N ARG A 378 -6.93 -30.66 -6.57
CA ARG A 378 -8.36 -30.88 -6.30
C ARG A 378 -8.63 -31.03 -4.80
N LYS A 379 -7.85 -31.87 -4.10
CA LYS A 379 -8.01 -32.10 -2.66
C LYS A 379 -7.82 -30.80 -1.87
N LYS A 380 -6.73 -30.07 -2.12
CA LYS A 380 -6.44 -28.82 -1.43
C LYS A 380 -7.52 -27.76 -1.68
N PHE A 381 -7.91 -27.55 -2.94
CA PHE A 381 -8.98 -26.61 -3.27
C PHE A 381 -10.31 -26.99 -2.62
N LYS A 382 -10.70 -28.27 -2.72
CA LYS A 382 -11.95 -28.77 -2.11
C LYS A 382 -11.91 -28.64 -0.58
N GLN A 383 -10.78 -28.91 0.06
CA GLN A 383 -10.62 -28.77 1.50
C GLN A 383 -10.75 -27.31 1.93
N SER A 384 -10.03 -26.39 1.29
CA SER A 384 -10.15 -24.96 1.57
C SER A 384 -11.58 -24.46 1.37
N LEU A 385 -12.23 -24.84 0.25
CA LEU A 385 -13.62 -24.46 -0.03
C LEU A 385 -14.60 -25.07 0.98
N ARG A 386 -14.38 -26.30 1.44
CA ARG A 386 -15.22 -26.94 2.47
C ARG A 386 -15.26 -26.12 3.76
N HIS A 387 -14.13 -25.55 4.18
CA HIS A 387 -14.05 -24.73 5.39
C HIS A 387 -14.74 -23.38 5.27
N GLU A 388 -14.76 -22.77 4.07
CA GLU A 388 -15.27 -21.41 3.88
C GLU A 388 -16.70 -21.36 3.30
N TRP A 389 -17.12 -22.40 2.58
CA TRP A 389 -18.32 -22.36 1.75
C TRP A 389 -19.61 -22.17 2.55
N TYR A 390 -19.90 -23.08 3.48
CA TYR A 390 -21.14 -22.99 4.27
C TYR A 390 -21.13 -21.82 5.28
N PRO A 391 -20.04 -21.52 6.02
CA PRO A 391 -19.98 -20.33 6.86
C PRO A 391 -20.28 -19.05 6.08
N THR A 392 -19.77 -18.94 4.86
CA THR A 392 -20.03 -17.80 3.98
C THR A 392 -21.48 -17.79 3.51
N LEU A 393 -22.07 -18.91 3.08
CA LEU A 393 -23.50 -18.98 2.75
C LEU A 393 -24.38 -18.52 3.91
N LYS A 394 -24.10 -19.01 5.12
CA LYS A 394 -24.82 -18.59 6.34
C LYS A 394 -24.70 -17.08 6.53
N ARG A 395 -23.50 -16.51 6.40
CA ARG A 395 -23.25 -15.07 6.54
C ARG A 395 -24.02 -14.28 5.49
N LEU A 396 -23.92 -14.63 4.21
CA LEU A 396 -24.63 -13.97 3.09
C LEU A 396 -26.15 -13.94 3.30
N ARG A 397 -26.74 -15.02 3.84
CA ARG A 397 -28.19 -15.10 4.14
C ARG A 397 -28.60 -14.22 5.31
N THR A 398 -27.74 -14.08 6.31
CA THR A 398 -28.02 -13.28 7.52
C THR A 398 -27.66 -11.81 7.39
N THR A 399 -26.79 -11.45 6.44
CA THR A 399 -26.38 -10.07 6.20
C THR A 399 -27.55 -9.27 5.63
N ALA A 400 -27.83 -8.12 6.26
CA ALA A 400 -28.79 -7.15 5.74
C ALA A 400 -28.26 -6.56 4.42
N CYS A 401 -29.10 -6.50 3.40
CA CYS A 401 -28.76 -5.93 2.10
C CYS A 401 -29.98 -5.16 1.59
N SER A 402 -29.79 -3.92 1.15
CA SER A 402 -30.84 -3.09 0.57
C SER A 402 -31.32 -3.62 -0.79
N GLU A 403 -30.43 -4.30 -1.52
CA GLU A 403 -30.68 -4.83 -2.85
C GLU A 403 -30.90 -6.34 -2.82
N GLN A 404 -32.15 -6.77 -2.62
CA GLN A 404 -32.52 -8.18 -2.55
C GLN A 404 -32.03 -9.00 -3.76
N ALA A 405 -32.20 -8.45 -4.97
CA ALA A 405 -31.80 -9.12 -6.22
C ALA A 405 -30.29 -9.36 -6.27
N ARG A 406 -29.47 -8.40 -5.82
CA ARG A 406 -28.01 -8.56 -5.72
C ARG A 406 -27.63 -9.64 -4.72
N ARG A 407 -28.31 -9.68 -3.57
CA ARG A 407 -28.11 -10.74 -2.57
C ARG A 407 -28.40 -12.13 -3.13
N GLU A 408 -29.51 -12.29 -3.84
CA GLU A 408 -29.88 -13.55 -4.50
C GLU A 408 -28.84 -13.95 -5.54
N GLN A 409 -28.44 -13.03 -6.40
CA GLN A 409 -27.41 -13.28 -7.41
C GLN A 409 -26.09 -13.76 -6.78
N VAL A 410 -25.65 -13.09 -5.71
CA VAL A 410 -24.44 -13.45 -4.96
C VAL A 410 -24.55 -14.82 -4.30
N LEU A 411 -25.72 -15.13 -3.72
CA LEU A 411 -26.00 -16.45 -3.13
C LEU A 411 -25.94 -17.55 -4.19
N ASP A 412 -26.53 -17.31 -5.37
CA ASP A 412 -26.54 -18.28 -6.47
C ASP A 412 -25.13 -18.60 -6.95
N VAL A 413 -24.31 -17.56 -7.18
CA VAL A 413 -22.94 -17.72 -7.65
C VAL A 413 -22.06 -18.44 -6.61
N TRP A 414 -22.18 -18.09 -5.32
CA TRP A 414 -21.44 -18.79 -4.27
C TRP A 414 -21.88 -20.25 -4.09
N THR A 415 -23.20 -20.51 -4.23
CA THR A 415 -23.75 -21.86 -4.19
C THR A 415 -23.22 -22.69 -5.36
N ALA A 416 -23.25 -22.13 -6.57
CA ALA A 416 -22.75 -22.78 -7.78
C ALA A 416 -21.26 -23.17 -7.66
N LEU A 417 -20.43 -22.34 -7.04
CA LEU A 417 -19.01 -22.66 -6.79
C LEU A 417 -18.83 -23.92 -5.93
N GLY A 418 -19.60 -24.06 -4.85
CA GLY A 418 -19.56 -25.26 -4.01
C GLY A 418 -20.09 -26.50 -4.71
N THR A 419 -21.21 -26.37 -5.44
CA THR A 419 -21.79 -27.46 -6.23
C THR A 419 -20.83 -27.95 -7.30
N ALA A 420 -20.09 -27.05 -7.96
CA ALA A 420 -19.12 -27.38 -9.00
C ALA A 420 -17.99 -28.32 -8.53
N ILE A 421 -17.59 -28.27 -7.24
CA ILE A 421 -16.61 -29.20 -6.65
C ILE A 421 -17.25 -30.40 -5.92
N GLY A 422 -18.58 -30.51 -6.00
CA GLY A 422 -19.37 -31.56 -5.35
C GLY A 422 -19.46 -31.39 -3.84
N LEU A 423 -19.75 -30.17 -3.37
CA LEU A 423 -20.24 -29.93 -2.01
C LEU A 423 -21.77 -29.92 -2.02
N GLU A 424 -22.35 -30.58 -1.02
CA GLU A 424 -23.79 -30.62 -0.80
C GLU A 424 -24.11 -29.76 0.43
N GLU A 425 -25.06 -28.84 0.32
CA GLU A 425 -25.35 -27.87 1.38
C GLU A 425 -25.75 -28.55 2.69
N GLY A 426 -26.62 -29.55 2.65
CA GLY A 426 -27.06 -30.27 3.85
C GLY A 426 -25.91 -30.95 4.59
N LYS A 427 -24.97 -31.56 3.86
CA LYS A 427 -23.78 -32.20 4.45
C LYS A 427 -22.81 -31.15 5.00
N ALA A 428 -22.55 -30.08 4.25
CA ALA A 428 -21.66 -29.00 4.68
C ALA A 428 -22.21 -28.28 5.92
N LYS A 429 -23.53 -28.05 5.99
CA LYS A 429 -24.23 -27.54 7.16
C LYS A 429 -24.03 -28.43 8.39
N ALA A 430 -24.34 -29.72 8.24
CA ALA A 430 -24.24 -30.67 9.35
C ALA A 430 -22.79 -30.84 9.84
N GLU A 431 -21.81 -30.75 8.94
CA GLU A 431 -20.40 -30.72 9.31
C GLU A 431 -20.01 -29.44 10.03
N TYR A 432 -20.34 -28.27 9.49
CA TYR A 432 -20.07 -27.00 10.16
C TYR A 432 -20.70 -26.95 11.55
N GLU A 433 -21.94 -27.41 11.72
CA GLU A 433 -22.59 -27.48 13.03
C GLU A 433 -21.89 -28.46 13.99
N ARG A 434 -21.39 -29.60 13.48
CA ARG A 434 -20.58 -30.54 14.27
C ARG A 434 -19.24 -29.92 14.66
N GLU A 435 -18.55 -29.27 13.74
CA GLU A 435 -17.29 -28.57 13.98
C GLU A 435 -17.47 -27.45 15.01
N MET A 436 -18.53 -26.64 14.90
CA MET A 436 -18.85 -25.59 15.88
C MET A 436 -19.18 -26.17 17.26
N LYS A 437 -19.96 -27.26 17.34
CA LYS A 437 -20.24 -27.95 18.60
C LYS A 437 -18.97 -28.55 19.21
N HIS A 438 -18.11 -29.13 18.38
CA HIS A 438 -16.82 -29.67 18.80
C HIS A 438 -15.90 -28.55 19.29
N ALA A 439 -15.67 -27.50 18.50
CA ALA A 439 -14.86 -26.34 18.88
C ALA A 439 -15.37 -25.66 20.16
N ALA A 440 -16.69 -25.69 20.41
CA ALA A 440 -17.27 -25.19 21.66
C ALA A 440 -16.94 -26.05 22.90
N GLN A 441 -16.45 -27.28 22.73
CA GLN A 441 -16.13 -28.18 23.85
C GLN A 441 -14.65 -28.21 24.22
N PHE A 442 -13.76 -27.76 23.35
CA PHE A 442 -12.30 -27.82 23.55
C PHE A 442 -11.67 -26.44 23.67
N CYS A 443 -10.46 -26.39 24.21
CA CYS A 443 -9.65 -25.19 24.25
C CYS A 443 -9.04 -24.94 22.86
N ALA A 444 -9.09 -23.70 22.36
CA ALA A 444 -8.52 -23.33 21.08
C ALA A 444 -6.99 -23.23 21.10
N TRP A 445 -6.39 -23.03 22.28
CA TRP A 445 -4.95 -22.97 22.44
C TRP A 445 -4.31 -24.34 22.21
N LYS A 446 -3.55 -24.48 21.12
CA LYS A 446 -3.02 -25.77 20.65
C LYS A 446 -2.15 -26.50 21.68
N ASP A 447 -1.41 -25.75 22.50
CA ASP A 447 -0.53 -26.32 23.54
C ASP A 447 -1.26 -26.60 24.87
N CYS A 448 -2.56 -26.33 24.94
CA CYS A 448 -3.36 -26.73 26.09
C CYS A 448 -3.71 -28.22 26.00
N ARG A 449 -3.56 -28.97 27.10
CA ARG A 449 -4.08 -30.35 27.19
C ARG A 449 -5.57 -30.46 26.83
N PHE A 450 -6.33 -29.40 27.06
CA PHE A 450 -7.77 -29.36 26.78
C PHE A 450 -8.10 -29.03 25.31
N HIS A 451 -7.09 -28.89 24.44
CA HIS A 451 -7.29 -28.79 23.00
C HIS A 451 -7.79 -30.11 22.40
N THR A 452 -7.35 -31.23 22.98
CA THR A 452 -7.70 -32.59 22.55
C THR A 452 -8.53 -33.32 23.59
N VAL A 453 -8.47 -32.93 24.86
CA VAL A 453 -9.23 -33.53 25.96
C VAL A 453 -10.34 -32.57 26.41
N LYS A 454 -11.56 -33.08 26.58
CA LYS A 454 -12.67 -32.26 27.07
C LYS A 454 -12.38 -31.82 28.52
N PRO A 455 -12.41 -30.51 28.84
CA PRO A 455 -12.24 -30.04 30.20
C PRO A 455 -13.46 -30.39 31.07
N ASP A 456 -13.22 -30.63 32.36
CA ASP A 456 -14.29 -30.84 33.36
C ASP A 456 -15.12 -29.57 33.58
N THR A 457 -14.50 -28.41 33.39
CA THR A 457 -15.16 -27.11 33.46
C THR A 457 -15.60 -26.64 32.08
N PRO A 458 -16.75 -25.94 31.96
CA PRO A 458 -17.18 -25.34 30.70
C PRO A 458 -16.12 -24.39 30.14
N THR A 459 -15.85 -24.50 28.84
CA THR A 459 -14.98 -23.56 28.15
C THR A 459 -15.65 -22.20 28.04
N ARG A 460 -14.85 -21.14 28.17
CA ARG A 460 -15.29 -19.75 28.02
C ARG A 460 -15.08 -19.34 26.58
N ALA A 461 -16.12 -18.87 25.92
CA ALA A 461 -15.96 -18.30 24.59
C ALA A 461 -15.06 -17.07 24.65
N CYS A 462 -14.27 -16.86 23.60
CA CYS A 462 -13.51 -15.64 23.44
C CYS A 462 -14.51 -14.49 23.44
N ALA A 463 -14.39 -13.59 24.44
CA ALA A 463 -15.24 -12.40 24.51
C ALA A 463 -15.30 -11.75 23.13
N GLY A 464 -14.11 -11.57 22.54
CA GLY A 464 -13.78 -11.62 21.13
C GLY A 464 -14.82 -12.07 20.07
N CYS A 465 -14.35 -12.92 19.18
CA CYS A 465 -15.10 -13.45 18.07
C CYS A 465 -16.30 -14.34 18.44
N ASP A 466 -16.39 -14.84 19.69
CA ASP A 466 -17.28 -15.95 20.11
C ASP A 466 -17.08 -17.26 19.30
N GLU A 467 -16.14 -17.30 18.36
CA GLU A 467 -15.86 -18.45 17.49
C GLU A 467 -14.99 -19.50 18.17
N VAL A 468 -14.04 -19.07 19.00
CA VAL A 468 -13.13 -19.96 19.72
C VAL A 468 -13.41 -19.94 21.21
N ARG A 469 -13.08 -21.04 21.90
CA ARG A 469 -13.27 -21.16 23.35
C ARG A 469 -11.99 -21.56 24.07
N TYR A 470 -11.89 -21.19 25.34
CA TYR A 470 -10.72 -21.44 26.17
C TYR A 470 -11.13 -22.08 27.49
N CYS A 471 -10.32 -23.01 28.00
CA CYS A 471 -10.54 -23.57 29.34
C CYS A 471 -10.32 -22.54 30.46
N GLY A 472 -9.70 -21.39 30.17
CA GLY A 472 -9.46 -20.31 31.11
C GLY A 472 -8.70 -19.13 30.49
N LYS A 473 -8.64 -18.01 31.24
CA LYS A 473 -7.94 -16.77 30.84
C LYS A 473 -6.45 -16.98 30.47
N PRO A 474 -5.68 -17.85 31.14
CA PRO A 474 -4.28 -18.08 30.77
C PRO A 474 -4.11 -18.63 29.34
N CYS A 475 -4.95 -19.59 28.94
CA CYS A 475 -4.90 -20.14 27.58
C CYS A 475 -5.33 -19.12 26.53
N GLN A 476 -6.33 -18.28 26.85
CA GLN A 476 -6.71 -17.17 25.98
C GLN A 476 -5.55 -16.19 25.77
N GLN A 477 -4.85 -15.80 26.84
CA GLN A 477 -3.72 -14.86 26.75
C GLN A 477 -2.53 -15.43 25.96
N ARG A 478 -2.24 -16.73 26.12
CA ARG A 478 -1.21 -17.42 25.33
C ARG A 478 -1.60 -17.53 23.87
N ASP A 479 -2.81 -18.01 23.57
CA ASP A 479 -3.29 -18.08 22.19
C ASP A 479 -3.37 -16.70 21.52
N TRP A 480 -3.64 -15.65 22.31
CA TRP A 480 -3.60 -14.27 21.86
C TRP A 480 -2.20 -13.84 21.43
N LYS A 481 -1.18 -14.09 22.26
CA LYS A 481 0.21 -13.65 22.01
C LYS A 481 0.97 -14.58 21.07
N GLU A 482 0.83 -15.88 21.25
CA GLU A 482 1.65 -16.94 20.65
C GLU A 482 0.87 -17.72 19.58
N GLY A 483 -0.44 -17.91 19.74
CA GLY A 483 -1.26 -18.72 18.84
C GLY A 483 -1.86 -18.01 17.65
N GLY A 484 -1.52 -16.74 17.47
CA GLY A 484 -2.07 -15.90 16.43
C GLY A 484 -3.59 -15.74 16.54
N HIS A 485 -4.21 -15.93 17.71
CA HIS A 485 -5.62 -15.61 17.87
C HIS A 485 -5.86 -14.11 17.80
N LYS A 486 -4.92 -13.29 18.28
CA LYS A 486 -4.94 -11.83 18.05
C LYS A 486 -5.13 -11.51 16.56
N LEU A 487 -4.53 -12.32 15.68
CA LEU A 487 -4.61 -12.14 14.23
C LEU A 487 -6.00 -12.48 13.64
N ARG A 488 -6.74 -13.38 14.29
CA ARG A 488 -8.00 -13.95 13.78
C ARG A 488 -9.24 -13.47 14.53
N CYS A 489 -9.08 -12.86 15.71
CA CYS A 489 -10.19 -12.52 16.59
C CYS A 489 -10.99 -11.34 16.06
N ARG A 490 -12.26 -11.60 15.76
CA ARG A 490 -13.17 -10.63 15.15
C ARG A 490 -13.76 -9.57 16.09
N ARG A 491 -13.65 -9.55 17.43
CA ARG A 491 -14.21 -8.45 18.29
C ARG A 491 -13.15 -7.52 18.89
N ILE A 492 -12.22 -7.07 18.07
CA ILE A 492 -11.92 -5.63 18.16
C ILE A 492 -13.07 -4.83 17.50
N LYS A 493 -14.09 -5.53 16.97
CA LYS A 493 -15.40 -5.05 16.56
C LYS A 493 -16.33 -4.74 17.75
N ALA A 494 -16.87 -3.51 17.78
CA ALA A 494 -17.90 -2.99 18.69
C ALA A 494 -17.45 -2.54 20.10
N GLY A 495 -16.42 -1.69 20.17
CA GLY A 495 -16.22 -0.74 21.26
C GLY A 495 -16.43 0.67 20.73
#